data_AF-A0A928QR57-F1
#
_entry.id   AF-A0A928QR57-F1
#
_cell.length_a   1.000
_cell.length_b   1.000
_cell.length_c   1.000
_cell.angle_alpha   90.00
_cell.angle_beta   90.00
_cell.angle_gamma   90.00
#
_symmetry.space_group_name_H-M   'P 1'
#
loop_
_entity.id
_entity.type
_entity.pdbx_description
1 polymer ?
#
loop_
_entity_poly.entity_id
_entity_poly.type
_entity_poly.pdbx_seq_one_letter_code
_entity_poly.pdbx_strand_id
1 'polypeptide(L)'
;MVKGVSRRVIVIKSPDKNIFEEAIFIVREDALRRGVTREELVREAQQVANEYLSSNRKKKTGRKIPGLVYALMGAGAFMIIYCVIQLL
;
A
#
# COMPACT_ATOMS: atom_id res chain seq x y z
N MET A 1 21.56 -37.11 5.27
CA MET A 1 21.82 -36.02 6.24
C MET A 1 20.89 -34.86 5.93
N VAL A 2 19.87 -34.61 6.76
CA VAL A 2 18.96 -33.46 6.58
C VAL A 2 19.50 -32.33 7.45
N LYS A 3 19.94 -31.22 6.84
CA LYS A 3 20.33 -30.02 7.59
C LYS A 3 19.06 -29.31 8.05
N GLY A 4 18.73 -29.43 9.33
CA GLY A 4 17.71 -28.58 9.95
C GLY A 4 18.14 -27.13 9.89
N VAL A 5 17.33 -26.27 9.29
CA VAL A 5 17.51 -24.82 9.29
C VAL A 5 16.67 -24.23 10.42
N SER A 6 17.32 -23.75 11.47
CA SER A 6 16.67 -23.11 12.62
C SER A 6 16.30 -21.67 12.28
N ARG A 7 15.05 -21.45 11.85
CA ARG A 7 14.52 -20.11 11.54
C ARG A 7 13.80 -19.53 12.76
N ARG A 8 14.04 -18.24 13.05
CA ARG A 8 13.30 -17.50 14.09
C ARG A 8 12.11 -16.77 13.46
N VAL A 9 10.96 -16.83 14.13
CA VAL A 9 9.68 -16.30 13.63
C VAL A 9 9.13 -15.30 14.64
N ILE A 10 8.63 -14.16 14.15
CA ILE A 10 7.91 -13.17 14.95
C ILE A 10 6.49 -13.08 14.40
N VAL A 11 5.50 -13.17 15.29
CA VAL A 11 4.08 -13.08 14.98
C VAL A 11 3.58 -11.67 15.28
N ILE A 12 2.97 -11.01 14.31
CA ILE A 12 2.37 -9.68 14.45
C ILE A 12 0.86 -9.81 14.20
N LYS A 13 0.05 -9.18 15.06
CA LYS A 13 -1.40 -9.15 14.88
C LYS A 13 -1.79 -8.30 13.66
N SER A 14 -2.70 -8.81 12.84
CA SER A 14 -3.18 -8.10 11.66
C SER A 14 -4.04 -6.88 12.02
N PRO A 15 -3.84 -5.72 11.37
CA PRO A 15 -4.69 -4.54 11.56
C PRO A 15 -6.09 -4.67 10.92
N ASP A 16 -6.24 -5.55 9.92
CA ASP A 16 -7.52 -5.86 9.26
C ASP A 16 -7.91 -7.31 9.52
N LYS A 17 -8.80 -7.53 10.50
CA LYS A 17 -9.23 -8.85 10.98
C LYS A 17 -9.99 -9.69 9.94
N ASN A 18 -10.43 -9.11 8.83
CA ASN A 18 -11.30 -9.80 7.87
C ASN A 18 -10.54 -10.67 6.85
N ILE A 19 -9.21 -10.54 6.75
CA ILE A 19 -8.41 -11.27 5.75
C ILE A 19 -7.33 -12.13 6.40
N PHE A 20 -6.72 -11.65 7.49
CA PHE A 20 -5.68 -12.38 8.21
C PHE A 20 -5.87 -12.20 9.70
N GLU A 21 -5.71 -13.27 10.48
CA GLU A 21 -5.70 -13.21 11.95
C GLU A 21 -4.31 -12.83 12.47
N GLU A 22 -3.27 -13.42 11.89
CA GLU A 22 -1.87 -13.20 12.25
C GLU A 22 -0.98 -13.20 11.00
N ALA A 23 0.12 -12.43 11.04
CA ALA A 23 1.14 -12.40 10.00
C ALA A 23 2.52 -12.75 10.57
N ILE A 24 3.29 -13.56 9.85
CA ILE A 24 4.65 -13.95 10.25
C ILE A 24 5.71 -13.24 9.41
N PHE A 25 6.73 -12.70 10.09
CA PHE A 25 7.95 -12.20 9.46
C PHE A 25 9.10 -13.18 9.71
N ILE A 26 9.74 -13.63 8.64
CA ILE A 26 10.89 -14.54 8.69
C ILE A 26 12.17 -13.70 8.68
N VAL A 27 12.90 -13.73 9.78
CA VAL A 27 14.16 -12.98 9.93
C VAL A 27 15.31 -13.83 9.40
N ARG A 28 16.21 -13.22 8.63
CA ARG A 28 17.43 -13.90 8.18
C ARG A 28 18.41 -14.10 9.34
N GLU A 29 19.11 -15.23 9.35
CA GLU A 29 20.06 -15.57 10.42
C GLU A 29 21.23 -14.58 10.54
N ASP A 30 21.61 -13.89 9.46
CA ASP A 30 22.68 -12.88 9.47
C ASP A 30 22.31 -11.66 10.30
N ALA A 31 21.06 -11.20 10.22
CA ALA A 31 20.56 -10.09 11.03
C ALA A 31 20.58 -10.42 12.53
N LEU A 32 20.26 -11.66 12.88
CA LEU A 32 20.29 -12.15 14.25
C LEU A 32 21.71 -12.30 14.80
N ARG A 33 22.67 -12.65 13.93
CA ARG A 33 24.10 -12.74 14.30
C ARG A 33 24.75 -11.37 14.49
N ARG A 34 24.22 -10.32 13.88
CA ARG A 34 24.69 -8.93 14.06
C ARG A 34 24.27 -8.31 15.41
N GLY A 35 23.61 -9.06 16.29
CA GLY A 35 23.23 -8.58 17.61
C GLY A 35 22.05 -7.61 17.61
N VAL A 36 21.25 -7.58 16.54
CA VAL A 36 20.05 -6.76 16.46
C VAL A 36 19.08 -7.16 17.57
N THR A 37 18.62 -6.17 18.31
CA THR A 37 17.70 -6.37 19.45
C THR A 37 16.30 -6.78 18.97
N ARG A 38 15.52 -7.40 19.86
CA ARG A 38 14.15 -7.84 19.49
C ARG A 38 13.27 -6.64 19.16
N GLU A 39 13.47 -5.55 19.87
CA GLU A 39 12.76 -4.28 19.74
C GLU A 39 13.03 -3.64 18.36
N GLU A 40 14.29 -3.64 17.92
CA GLU A 40 14.67 -3.16 16.58
C GLU A 40 14.04 -4.02 15.47
N LEU A 41 14.08 -5.35 15.62
CA LEU A 41 13.44 -6.26 14.66
C LEU A 41 11.93 -6.04 14.56
N VAL A 42 11.24 -5.86 15.69
CA VAL A 42 9.81 -5.58 15.71
C VAL A 42 9.52 -4.21 15.08
N ARG A 43 10.32 -3.19 15.37
CA ARG A 43 10.17 -1.85 14.81
C ARG A 43 10.34 -1.86 13.29
N GLU A 44 11.33 -2.57 12.78
CA GLU A 44 11.57 -2.68 11.34
C GLU A 44 10.46 -3.46 10.64
N ALA A 45 9.99 -4.57 11.24
CA ALA A 45 8.85 -5.31 10.72
C ALA A 45 7.57 -4.44 10.66
N GLN A 46 7.29 -3.64 11.69
CA GLN A 46 6.18 -2.69 11.71
C GLN A 46 6.33 -1.60 10.63
N GLN A 47 7.54 -1.06 10.44
CA GLN A 47 7.82 -0.06 9.42
C GLN A 47 7.54 -0.62 8.01
N VAL A 48 8.06 -1.80 7.70
CA VAL A 48 7.82 -2.48 6.42
C VAL A 48 6.33 -2.73 6.21
N ALA A 49 5.61 -3.24 7.23
CA ALA A 49 4.18 -3.46 7.14
C ALA A 49 3.41 -2.15 6.82
N ASN A 50 3.74 -1.05 7.49
CA ASN A 50 3.08 0.24 7.27
C ASN A 50 3.39 0.81 5.88
N GLU A 51 4.61 0.63 5.37
CA GLU A 51 4.97 1.01 4.00
C GLU A 51 4.15 0.24 2.96
N TYR A 52 4.00 -1.08 3.12
CA TYR A 52 3.16 -1.90 2.26
C TYR A 52 1.69 -1.43 2.28
N LEU A 53 1.13 -1.16 3.46
CA LEU A 53 -0.25 -0.68 3.59
C LEU A 53 -0.45 0.72 3.00
N SER A 54 0.52 1.62 3.21
CA SER A 54 0.44 3.01 2.72
C SER A 54 0.62 3.12 1.21
N SER A 55 1.50 2.31 0.61
CA SER A 55 1.67 2.20 -0.85
C SER A 55 0.37 1.72 -1.51
N ASN A 56 -0.30 0.74 -0.91
CA ASN A 56 -1.55 0.21 -1.43
C ASN A 56 -2.72 1.20 -1.27
N ARG A 57 -2.75 2.00 -0.19
CA ARG A 57 -3.72 3.10 -0.03
C ARG A 57 -3.52 4.21 -1.06
N LYS A 58 -2.27 4.61 -1.35
CA LYS A 58 -1.97 5.65 -2.35
C LYS A 58 -2.42 5.23 -3.76
N LYS A 59 -2.31 3.94 -4.12
CA LYS A 59 -2.85 3.42 -5.39
C LYS A 59 -4.38 3.46 -5.46
N LYS A 60 -5.11 3.20 -4.36
CA LYS A 60 -6.59 3.28 -4.33
C LYS A 60 -7.14 4.72 -4.33
N THR A 61 -6.37 5.68 -3.84
CA THR A 61 -6.70 7.12 -3.86
C THR A 61 -6.32 7.79 -5.20
N GLY A 62 -5.62 7.09 -6.09
CA GLY A 62 -5.32 7.54 -7.44
C GLY A 62 -6.59 7.61 -8.29
N ARG A 63 -7.23 8.79 -8.32
CA ARG A 63 -8.25 9.20 -9.29
C ARG A 63 -9.59 8.47 -9.21
N LYS A 64 -10.36 8.79 -8.18
CA LYS A 64 -11.82 8.90 -8.35
C LYS A 64 -12.14 10.35 -8.68
N ILE A 65 -11.76 10.80 -9.87
CA ILE A 65 -12.35 12.04 -10.39
C ILE A 65 -13.83 11.69 -10.60
N PRO A 66 -14.79 12.37 -9.94
CA PRO A 66 -16.19 12.03 -10.06
C PRO A 66 -16.58 12.11 -11.55
N GLY A 67 -17.36 11.14 -12.05
CA GLY A 67 -17.84 11.16 -13.44
C GLY A 67 -18.52 12.47 -13.82
N LEU A 68 -19.08 13.18 -12.83
CA LEU A 68 -19.64 14.52 -12.97
C LEU A 68 -18.63 15.56 -13.47
N VAL A 69 -17.37 15.51 -13.04
CA VAL A 69 -16.32 16.47 -13.48
C VAL A 69 -15.98 16.24 -14.95
N TYR A 70 -15.93 14.98 -15.40
CA TYR A 70 -15.76 14.65 -16.81
C TYR A 70 -16.95 15.11 -17.66
N ALA A 71 -18.18 14.92 -17.16
CA ALA A 71 -19.38 15.38 -17.85
C ALA A 71 -19.41 16.91 -18.00
N LEU A 72 -19.04 17.66 -16.96
CA LEU A 72 -18.99 19.12 -16.98
C LEU A 72 -17.90 19.65 -17.93
N MET A 73 -16.72 19.01 -17.97
CA MET A 73 -15.67 19.39 -18.94
C MET A 73 -16.11 19.15 -20.38
N GLY A 74 -16.77 18.03 -20.66
CA GLY A 74 -17.32 17.74 -21.99
C GLY A 74 -18.38 18.75 -22.40
N ALA A 75 -19.40 18.97 -21.54
CA ALA A 75 -20.48 19.92 -21.82
C ALA A 75 -19.97 21.35 -22.02
N GLY A 76 -19.01 21.80 -21.19
CA GLY A 76 -18.40 23.12 -21.32
C GLY A 76 -17.67 23.30 -22.64
N ALA A 77 -16.87 22.32 -23.07
CA ALA A 77 -16.15 22.37 -24.34
C ALA A 77 -17.11 22.41 -25.54
N PHE A 78 -18.15 21.58 -25.53
CA PHE A 78 -19.18 21.61 -26.58
C PHE A 78 -19.92 22.95 -26.62
N MET A 79 -20.24 23.54 -25.46
CA MET A 79 -20.94 24.82 -25.40
C MET A 79 -20.09 25.98 -25.92
N ILE A 80 -18.78 25.98 -25.61
CA ILE A 80 -17.83 26.97 -26.14
C ILE A 80 -17.69 26.84 -27.66
N ILE A 81 -17.53 25.62 -28.18
CA ILE A 81 -17.41 25.37 -29.62
C ILE A 81 -18.66 25.86 -30.35
N TYR A 82 -19.85 25.54 -29.83
CA TYR A 82 -21.10 25.97 -30.44
C TYR A 82 -21.26 27.50 -30.41
N CYS A 83 -20.87 28.15 -29.31
CA CYS A 83 -20.88 29.60 -29.18
C CYS A 83 -19.96 30.27 -30.21
N VAL A 84 -18.76 29.74 -30.43
CA VAL A 84 -17.81 30.24 -31.44
C VAL A 84 -18.36 30.07 -32.86
N ILE A 85 -19.02 28.96 -33.17
CA ILE A 85 -19.63 28.71 -34.49
C ILE A 85 -20.78 29.67 -34.77
N GLN A 86 -21.61 29.99 -33.77
CA GLN A 86 -22.71 30.95 -33.93
C GLN A 86 -22.26 32.42 -34.01
N LEU A 87 -21.05 32.73 -33.52
CA LEU A 87 -20.49 34.07 -33.54
C LEU A 87 -19.68 34.39 -34.82
N LEU A 88 -19.41 33.36 -35.64
CA LEU A 88 -18.69 33.41 -36.92
C LEU A 88 -19.68 33.47 -38.08
#